data_AF-A0A2K3MJK2-F1
#
_entry.id   AF-A0A2K3MJK2-F1
#
_cell.length_a   1.000
_cell.length_b   1.000
_cell.length_c   1.000
_cell.angle_alpha   90.00
_cell.angle_beta   90.00
_cell.angle_gamma   90.00
#
_symmetry.space_group_name_H-M   'P 1'
#
loop_
_entity.id
_entity.type
_entity.pdbx_description
1 polymer ?
#
loop_
_entity_poly.entity_id
_entity_poly.type
_entity_poly.pdbx_seq_one_letter_code
_entity_poly.pdbx_strand_id
1 'polypeptide(L)'
;MAYPYKPSASAPPMPALPTTIIGPQYCAPYHLDLAVVKKVLTISDGNFAVTDVNGNIVFKVKGSFLTLRDRRVLVDAAGYPITTLRRKVFSSS
;
A
#
# COMPACT_ATOMS: atom_id res chain seq x y z
N MET A 1 -59.13 10.79 11.83
CA MET A 1 -58.70 9.62 11.04
C MET A 1 -57.19 9.51 11.18
N ALA A 2 -56.68 8.47 11.83
CA ALA A 2 -55.24 8.26 12.00
C ALA A 2 -54.73 7.41 10.83
N TYR A 3 -53.70 7.88 10.12
CA TYR A 3 -53.07 7.11 9.04
C TYR A 3 -52.16 6.03 9.65
N PRO A 4 -52.20 4.77 9.17
CA PRO A 4 -51.32 3.75 9.67
C PRO A 4 -49.87 4.01 9.25
N TYR A 5 -48.96 3.99 10.23
CA TYR A 5 -47.52 4.02 9.99
C TYR A 5 -47.10 2.72 9.28
N LYS A 6 -46.54 2.84 8.08
CA LYS A 6 -45.91 1.72 7.37
C LYS A 6 -44.42 1.68 7.76
N PRO A 7 -43.88 0.55 8.26
CA PRO A 7 -42.45 0.41 8.46
C PRO A 7 -41.73 0.53 7.11
N SER A 8 -40.75 1.43 7.03
CA SER A 8 -39.90 1.57 5.85
C SER A 8 -39.07 0.30 5.65
N ALA A 9 -39.06 -0.24 4.44
CA ALA A 9 -38.28 -1.43 4.09
C ALA A 9 -36.79 -1.20 4.41
N SER A 10 -36.15 -2.21 5.01
CA SER A 10 -34.72 -2.19 5.35
C SER A 10 -33.88 -1.90 4.12
N ALA A 11 -33.04 -0.87 4.18
CA ALA A 11 -32.10 -0.55 3.11
C ALA A 11 -31.20 -1.76 2.79
N PRO A 12 -30.84 -2.01 1.52
CA PRO A 12 -29.91 -3.06 1.17
C PRO A 12 -28.56 -2.84 1.88
N PRO A 13 -27.85 -3.91 2.28
CA PRO A 13 -26.54 -3.79 2.89
C PRO A 13 -25.59 -3.07 1.94
N MET A 14 -25.01 -1.96 2.42
CA MET A 14 -24.05 -1.18 1.67
C MET A 14 -22.80 -2.05 1.40
N PRO A 15 -22.21 -2.02 0.19
CA PRO A 15 -20.95 -2.73 -0.07
C PRO A 15 -19.90 -2.30 0.94
N ALA A 16 -19.15 -3.26 1.49
CA ALA A 16 -18.07 -2.95 2.41
C ALA A 16 -17.09 -1.98 1.72
N LEU A 17 -16.89 -0.80 2.33
CA LEU A 17 -15.90 0.14 1.83
C LEU A 17 -14.52 -0.54 1.85
N PRO A 18 -13.72 -0.42 0.78
CA PRO A 18 -12.38 -1.00 0.76
C PRO A 18 -11.60 -0.46 1.96
N THR A 19 -11.17 -1.39 2.83
CA THR A 19 -10.43 -1.03 4.04
C THR A 19 -9.04 -0.58 3.63
N THR A 20 -8.72 0.67 3.96
CA THR A 20 -7.41 1.22 3.66
C THR A 20 -6.40 0.78 4.71
N ILE A 21 -5.29 0.17 4.29
CA ILE A 21 -4.30 -0.44 5.20
C ILE A 21 -3.22 0.55 5.67
N ILE A 22 -2.75 1.43 4.76
CA ILE A 22 -1.67 2.39 5.04
C ILE A 22 -2.22 3.81 5.22
N GLY A 23 -2.98 4.28 4.24
CA GLY A 23 -3.63 5.60 4.27
C GLY A 23 -4.32 5.91 2.94
N PRO A 24 -5.44 6.66 2.96
CA PRO A 24 -6.27 6.87 1.78
C PRO A 24 -5.55 7.63 0.66
N GLN A 25 -4.50 8.40 0.99
CA GLN A 25 -3.64 9.08 0.04
C GLN A 25 -2.83 8.14 -0.87
N TYR A 26 -2.74 6.85 -0.53
CA TYR A 26 -2.08 5.82 -1.35
C TYR A 26 -3.07 4.97 -2.14
N CYS A 27 -4.36 5.34 -2.15
CA CYS A 27 -5.39 4.70 -2.95
C CYS A 27 -5.65 5.52 -4.22
N ALA A 28 -5.37 4.94 -5.39
CA ALA A 28 -5.78 5.53 -6.65
C ALA A 28 -7.29 5.33 -6.87
N PRO A 29 -8.02 6.31 -7.43
CA PRO A 29 -9.45 6.16 -7.76
C PRO A 29 -9.69 5.29 -9.01
N TYR A 30 -8.64 4.74 -9.59
CA TYR A 30 -8.62 3.92 -10.79
C TYR A 30 -7.60 2.78 -10.65
N HIS A 31 -7.64 1.83 -11.59
CA HIS A 31 -6.67 0.75 -11.66
C HIS A 31 -5.28 1.30 -11.98
N LEU A 32 -4.31 1.00 -11.11
CA LEU A 32 -2.93 1.47 -11.25
C LEU A 32 -2.02 0.25 -11.47
N ASP A 33 -1.52 0.12 -12.69
CA ASP A 33 -0.53 -0.89 -13.04
C ASP A 33 0.86 -0.46 -12.56
N LEU A 34 1.53 -1.35 -11.83
CA LEU A 34 2.81 -1.07 -11.19
C LEU A 34 3.93 -1.92 -11.79
N ALA A 35 5.07 -1.29 -12.07
CA ALA A 35 6.28 -1.94 -12.55
C ALA A 35 7.42 -1.80 -11.55
N VAL A 36 8.23 -2.85 -11.40
CA VAL A 36 9.45 -2.81 -10.58
C VAL A 36 10.63 -2.46 -11.48
N VAL A 37 11.27 -1.32 -11.22
CA VAL A 37 12.43 -0.85 -11.97
C VAL A 37 13.69 -1.03 -11.14
N LYS A 38 14.57 -1.94 -11.59
CA LYS A 38 15.91 -2.15 -11.03
C LYS A 38 16.94 -1.51 -11.96
N LYS A 39 17.67 -0.50 -11.48
CA LYS A 39 18.73 0.13 -12.25
C LYS A 39 20.02 -0.68 -12.09
N VAL A 40 20.49 -1.30 -13.18
CA VAL A 40 21.59 -2.30 -13.20
C VAL A 40 22.91 -1.79 -12.60
N LEU A 41 23.17 -0.49 -12.65
CA LEU A 41 24.42 0.12 -12.17
C LEU A 41 24.41 0.61 -10.71
N THR A 42 23.26 0.61 -10.04
CA THR A 42 23.13 1.02 -8.61
C THR A 42 22.64 -0.12 -7.71
N ILE A 43 22.81 -1.36 -8.15
CA ILE A 43 22.39 -2.55 -7.39
C ILE A 43 23.35 -2.74 -6.23
N SER A 44 22.96 -2.15 -5.11
CA SER A 44 23.45 -2.49 -3.80
C SER A 44 22.22 -2.76 -2.93
N ASP A 45 22.11 -3.99 -2.44
CA ASP A 45 21.33 -4.36 -1.24
C ASP A 45 19.82 -4.18 -1.27
N GLY A 46 19.21 -4.32 -2.46
CA GLY A 46 17.74 -4.41 -2.59
C GLY A 46 17.04 -3.05 -2.71
N ASN A 47 17.77 -2.01 -3.14
CA ASN A 47 17.20 -0.73 -3.52
C ASN A 47 16.57 -0.79 -4.91
N PHE A 48 15.31 -0.38 -5.05
CA PHE A 48 14.62 -0.29 -6.35
C PHE A 48 13.47 0.72 -6.30
N ALA A 49 12.99 1.13 -7.48
CA ALA A 49 11.81 1.97 -7.60
C ALA A 49 10.61 1.14 -8.10
N VAL A 50 9.42 1.55 -7.68
CA VAL A 50 8.16 1.07 -8.24
C VAL A 50 7.51 2.24 -8.96
N THR A 51 7.15 2.05 -10.22
CA THR A 51 6.59 3.09 -11.09
C THR A 51 5.23 2.69 -11.62
N ASP A 52 4.47 3.67 -12.11
CA ASP A 52 3.34 3.42 -13.00
C ASP A 52 3.83 3.10 -14.43
N VAL A 53 2.88 2.82 -15.33
CA VAL A 53 3.14 2.57 -16.76
C VAL A 53 3.71 3.77 -17.52
N ASN A 54 3.55 4.99 -16.99
CA ASN A 54 4.09 6.22 -17.56
C ASN A 54 5.54 6.48 -17.07
N GLY A 55 6.05 5.66 -16.16
CA GLY A 55 7.37 5.82 -15.55
C GLY A 55 7.39 6.77 -14.35
N ASN A 56 6.24 7.23 -13.87
CA ASN A 56 6.16 8.03 -12.64
C ASN A 56 6.46 7.16 -11.43
N ILE A 57 7.33 7.65 -10.54
CA ILE A 57 7.66 6.92 -9.30
C ILE A 57 6.46 6.98 -8.36
N VAL A 58 5.95 5.80 -7.99
CA VAL A 58 4.89 5.66 -6.98
C VAL A 58 5.52 5.57 -5.59
N PHE A 59 6.54 4.71 -5.44
CA PHE A 59 7.37 4.65 -4.24
C PHE A 59 8.75 4.03 -4.56
N LYS A 60 9.71 4.25 -3.68
CA LYS A 60 11.03 3.62 -3.69
C LYS A 60 11.12 2.64 -2.53
N VAL A 61 11.85 1.56 -2.74
CA VAL A 61 12.23 0.61 -1.68
C VAL A 61 13.70 0.84 -1.37
N LYS A 62 13.99 1.10 -0.10
CA LYS A 62 15.33 1.18 0.44
C LYS A 62 15.60 -0.05 1.31
N GLY A 63 16.55 -0.88 0.90
CA GLY A 63 17.12 -1.93 1.72
C GLY A 63 18.11 -1.36 2.74
N SER A 64 18.45 -2.16 3.75
CA SER A 64 19.45 -1.79 4.74
C SER A 64 20.55 -2.84 4.79
N PHE A 65 21.78 -2.41 4.48
CA PHE A 65 23.01 -3.21 4.44
C PHE A 65 23.36 -3.91 5.77
N LEU A 66 22.75 -3.49 6.89
CA LEU A 66 23.25 -3.80 8.25
C LEU A 66 22.18 -4.35 9.20
N THR A 67 21.07 -4.92 8.70
CA THR A 67 20.01 -5.44 9.59
C THR A 67 19.90 -6.96 9.55
N LEU A 68 20.08 -7.61 10.71
CA LEU A 68 19.92 -9.07 10.92
C LEU A 68 18.52 -9.62 10.53
N ARG A 69 17.55 -8.74 10.25
CA ARG A 69 16.12 -9.07 10.07
C ARG A 69 15.54 -8.64 8.72
N ASP A 70 16.38 -8.46 7.69
CA ASP A 70 15.96 -8.03 6.34
C ASP A 70 14.94 -6.88 6.39
N ARG A 71 15.38 -5.70 6.85
CA ARG A 71 14.54 -4.50 6.91
C ARG A 71 14.49 -3.81 5.55
N ARG A 72 13.28 -3.44 5.12
CA ARG A 72 13.05 -2.60 3.93
C ARG A 72 12.15 -1.43 4.30
N VAL A 73 12.51 -0.24 3.86
CA VAL A 73 11.70 0.97 4.04
C VAL A 73 11.10 1.36 2.71
N LEU A 74 9.77 1.47 2.66
CA LEU A 74 9.06 2.09 1.55
C LEU A 74 9.07 3.60 1.78
N VAL A 75 9.48 4.36 0.78
CA VAL A 75 9.55 5.82 0.78
C VAL A 75 8.79 6.35 -0.43
N ASP A 76 8.03 7.42 -0.27
CA ASP A 76 7.28 8.02 -1.35
C ASP A 76 8.19 8.73 -2.38
N ALA A 77 7.58 9.33 -3.41
CA ALA A 77 8.29 10.06 -4.44
C ALA A 77 9.07 11.28 -3.91
N ALA A 78 8.56 11.93 -2.85
CA ALA A 78 9.19 13.07 -2.17
C ALA A 78 10.30 12.65 -1.19
N GLY A 79 10.40 11.36 -0.88
CA GLY A 79 11.40 10.78 0.02
C GLY A 79 10.95 10.59 1.46
N TYR A 80 9.67 10.81 1.78
CA TYR A 80 9.12 10.56 3.11
C TYR A 80 8.83 9.07 3.31
N PRO A 81 9.10 8.51 4.51
CA PRO A 81 8.86 7.11 4.79
C PRO A 81 7.37 6.80 4.88
N ILE A 82 6.93 5.78 4.14
CA ILE A 82 5.55 5.27 4.14
C ILE A 82 5.42 4.19 5.21
N THR A 83 6.25 3.15 5.13
CA THR A 83 6.21 2.02 6.08
C THR A 83 7.53 1.26 6.08
N THR A 84 7.71 0.40 7.07
CA THR A 84 8.85 -0.51 7.17
C THR A 84 8.37 -1.95 7.14
N LEU A 85 8.90 -2.73 6.20
CA LEU A 85 8.78 -4.18 6.18
C LEU A 85 9.96 -4.79 6.92
N ARG A 86 9.69 -5.79 7.77
CA ARG A 86 10.70 -6.55 8.51
C ARG A 86 10.38 -8.04 8.40
N ARG A 87 11.39 -8.88 8.14
CA ARG A 87 11.22 -10.33 8.17
C ARG A 87 10.92 -10.78 9.60
N LYS A 88 9.84 -11.55 9.79
CA LYS A 88 9.56 -12.25 11.05
C LYS A 88 10.42 -13.52 11.07
N VAL A 89 11.33 -13.64 12.03
CA VAL A 89 12.35 -14.71 12.04
C VAL A 89 11.88 -15.98 12.76
N PHE A 90 10.88 -15.87 13.65
CA PHE A 90 10.26 -17.01 14.34
C PHE A 90 8.79 -16.70 14.66
N SER A 91 7.92 -17.70 14.55
CA SER A 91 6.55 -17.68 15.07
C SER A 91 6.35 -18.99 15.82
N SER A 92 6.19 -18.95 17.14
CA SER A 92 5.74 -20.12 17.90
C SER A 92 4.25 -20.31 17.64
N SER A 93 3.87 -21.52 17.24
CA SER A 93 2.49 -22.04 17.24
C SER A 93 2.07 -22.46 18.63
#